data_AF-A0A453MN70-F1
#
_entry.id   AF-A0A453MN70-F1
#
_cell.length_a   1.000
_cell.length_b   1.000
_cell.length_c   1.000
_cell.angle_alpha   90.00
_cell.angle_beta   90.00
_cell.angle_gamma   90.00
#
_symmetry.space_group_name_H-M   'P 1'
#
loop_
_entity.id
_entity.type
_entity.pdbx_description
1 polymer ?
#
loop_
_entity_poly.entity_id
_entity_poly.type
_entity_poly.pdbx_seq_one_letter_code
_entity_poly.pdbx_strand_id
1 'polypeptide(L)'
;TTMSCHGDNNIYTGLDVLRTDRSMVFYEKKENLSKLWDILAVYAWIDKEVGYCQGMSDLCSPMIVLLNDEADAFWCFERLMRRLRGNFRCTQQSVGVENQLQHLASIIQVLDPKLHDHLETLGGGDYLFAFRMFMVLFRRELSFGDSLYLWEMMWALEYDPDMFSTYEESGPATDRSAQGYKPRVKSTRQFGKYERANMKSATNGVDGPVPISVFLVASVLKENSQKLLQEARGLDDIIRV
;
A
#
# COMPACT_ATOMS: atom_id res chain seq x y z
N THR A 1 12.39 8.90 11.35
CA THR A 1 13.29 8.09 10.51
C THR A 1 13.17 8.56 9.08
N THR A 2 14.14 9.31 8.59
CA THR A 2 14.14 9.90 7.24
C THR A 2 14.46 8.83 6.20
N MET A 3 13.55 8.59 5.25
CA MET A 3 13.82 7.74 4.09
C MET A 3 14.84 8.43 3.18
N SER A 4 16.06 7.90 3.15
CA SER A 4 17.07 8.28 2.16
C SER A 4 16.68 7.66 0.82
N CYS A 5 16.22 8.47 -0.11
CA CYS A 5 15.70 7.98 -1.39
C CYS A 5 16.79 7.81 -2.47
N HIS A 6 18.06 8.12 -2.21
CA HIS A 6 19.10 8.22 -3.26
C HIS A 6 20.50 7.71 -2.83
N GLY A 7 20.58 6.72 -1.95
CA GLY A 7 21.86 6.08 -1.57
C GLY A 7 21.82 4.58 -1.80
N ASP A 8 22.81 4.03 -2.51
CA ASP A 8 23.12 2.61 -2.69
C ASP A 8 21.97 1.62 -2.43
N ASN A 9 21.00 1.57 -3.34
CA ASN A 9 19.83 0.67 -3.30
C ASN A 9 20.22 -0.78 -2.94
N ASN A 10 21.41 -1.22 -3.37
CA ASN A 10 21.91 -2.57 -3.14
C ASN A 10 22.25 -2.87 -1.67
N ILE A 11 22.74 -1.87 -0.92
CA ILE A 11 23.08 -2.01 0.51
C ILE A 11 21.80 -2.10 1.35
N TYR A 12 20.82 -1.23 1.08
CA TYR A 12 19.54 -1.25 1.80
C TYR A 12 18.73 -2.51 1.49
N THR A 13 18.73 -2.97 0.24
CA THR A 13 18.10 -4.24 -0.16
C THR A 13 18.71 -5.41 0.61
N GLY A 14 20.05 -5.50 0.67
CA GLY A 14 20.73 -6.58 1.39
C GLY A 14 20.44 -6.60 2.90
N LEU A 15 20.36 -5.44 3.54
CA LEU A 15 20.05 -5.34 4.97
C LEU A 15 18.61 -5.77 5.30
N ASP A 16 17.65 -5.39 4.46
CA ASP A 16 16.24 -5.71 4.68
C ASP A 16 15.91 -7.16 4.33
N VAL A 17 16.49 -7.71 3.25
CA VAL A 17 16.39 -9.15 2.91
C VAL A 17 16.81 -9.99 4.10
N LEU A 18 17.94 -9.65 4.71
CA LEU A 18 18.42 -10.38 5.88
C LEU A 18 17.50 -10.25 7.08
N ARG A 19 16.67 -9.20 7.21
CA ARG A 19 15.78 -8.97 8.36
C ARG A 19 14.34 -9.44 8.14
N THR A 20 13.97 -9.76 6.91
CA THR A 20 12.60 -10.12 6.54
C THR A 20 12.20 -11.47 7.13
N ASP A 21 11.09 -11.50 7.87
CA ASP A 21 10.41 -12.69 8.38
C ASP A 21 11.33 -13.80 8.95
N ARG A 22 12.39 -13.43 9.68
CA ARG A 22 13.41 -14.36 10.19
C ARG A 22 12.87 -15.51 11.06
N SER A 23 11.69 -15.36 11.64
CA SER A 23 11.03 -16.42 12.41
C SER A 23 10.46 -17.54 11.52
N MET A 24 10.33 -17.32 10.21
CA MET A 24 9.84 -18.32 9.29
C MET A 24 10.96 -19.25 8.84
N VAL A 25 10.76 -20.56 9.03
CA VAL A 25 11.66 -21.63 8.58
C VAL A 25 12.01 -21.52 7.09
N PHE A 26 11.11 -20.94 6.29
CA PHE A 26 11.33 -20.67 4.87
C PHE A 26 12.64 -19.91 4.61
N TYR A 27 12.97 -18.91 5.43
CA TYR A 27 14.15 -18.05 5.24
C TYR A 27 15.44 -18.62 5.83
N GLU A 28 15.41 -19.79 6.46
CA GLU A 28 16.64 -20.50 6.87
C GLU A 28 17.44 -20.97 5.65
N LYS A 29 16.76 -21.21 4.52
CA LYS A 29 17.41 -21.57 3.25
C LYS A 29 17.96 -20.34 2.57
N LYS A 30 19.28 -20.32 2.33
CA LYS A 30 19.95 -19.24 1.59
C LYS A 30 19.40 -19.01 0.19
N GLU A 31 18.90 -20.06 -0.47
CA GLU A 31 18.26 -19.98 -1.79
C GLU A 31 17.04 -19.06 -1.77
N ASN A 32 16.22 -19.12 -0.71
CA ASN A 32 15.02 -18.29 -0.58
C ASN A 32 15.35 -16.83 -0.29
N LEU A 33 16.45 -16.57 0.44
CA LEU A 33 16.98 -15.22 0.62
C LEU A 33 17.56 -14.66 -0.70
N SER A 34 18.21 -15.51 -1.51
CA SER A 34 18.68 -15.11 -2.84
C SER A 34 17.50 -14.71 -3.73
N LYS A 35 16.47 -15.56 -3.82
CA LYS A 35 15.25 -15.27 -4.59
C LYS A 35 14.63 -13.93 -4.20
N LEU A 36 14.54 -13.64 -2.89
CA LEU A 36 14.03 -12.36 -2.40
C LEU A 36 14.88 -11.19 -2.89
N TRP A 37 16.21 -11.31 -2.79
CA TRP A 37 17.13 -10.27 -3.25
C TRP A 37 17.07 -10.08 -4.77
N ASP A 38 17.06 -11.17 -5.54
CA ASP A 38 17.04 -11.16 -7.01
C ASP A 38 15.79 -10.43 -7.52
N ILE A 39 14.61 -10.77 -7.00
CA ILE A 39 13.34 -10.11 -7.37
C ILE A 39 13.35 -8.61 -7.03
N LEU A 40 13.80 -8.25 -5.82
CA LEU A 40 13.85 -6.84 -5.40
C LEU A 40 14.87 -6.03 -6.22
N ALA A 41 16.02 -6.62 -6.54
CA ALA A 41 17.06 -5.99 -7.34
C ALA A 41 16.58 -5.76 -8.79
N VAL A 42 15.92 -6.76 -9.39
CA VAL A 42 15.34 -6.64 -10.73
C VAL A 42 14.24 -5.58 -10.73
N TYR A 43 13.34 -5.57 -9.74
CA TYR A 43 12.29 -4.55 -9.65
C TYR A 43 12.86 -3.13 -9.57
N ALA A 44 13.86 -2.92 -8.70
CA ALA A 44 14.52 -1.62 -8.55
C ALA A 44 15.22 -1.15 -9.83
N TRP A 45 15.62 -2.08 -10.70
CA TRP A 45 16.15 -1.75 -12.03
C TRP A 45 15.07 -1.36 -13.04
N ILE A 46 13.88 -1.98 -12.96
CA ILE A 46 12.75 -1.72 -13.86
C ILE A 46 12.09 -0.38 -13.56
N ASP A 47 11.65 -0.14 -12.32
CA ASP A 47 11.01 1.12 -11.92
C ASP A 47 12.02 2.05 -11.24
N LYS A 48 12.89 2.68 -12.03
CA LYS A 48 13.96 3.56 -11.52
C LYS A 48 13.45 4.80 -10.78
N GLU A 49 12.21 5.22 -11.02
CA GLU A 49 11.60 6.36 -10.32
C GLU A 49 11.32 6.00 -8.86
N VAL A 50 10.92 4.75 -8.59
CA VAL A 50 10.63 4.27 -7.23
C VAL A 50 11.86 3.61 -6.61
N GLY A 51 12.60 2.82 -7.40
CA GLY A 51 13.74 2.04 -6.93
C GLY A 51 13.36 1.03 -5.85
N TYR A 52 14.32 0.73 -4.97
CA TYR A 52 14.06 -0.04 -3.75
C TYR A 52 13.76 0.90 -2.59
N CYS A 53 12.65 0.65 -1.90
CA CYS A 53 12.28 1.34 -0.67
C CYS A 53 12.11 0.33 0.47
N GLN A 54 12.50 0.73 1.68
CA GLN A 54 12.28 -0.07 2.88
C GLN A 54 10.79 -0.44 3.01
N GLY A 55 10.54 -1.73 3.28
CA GLY A 55 9.18 -2.31 3.34
C GLY A 55 8.79 -3.10 2.10
N MET A 56 9.45 -2.90 0.96
CA MET A 56 9.20 -3.71 -0.24
C MET A 56 9.52 -5.18 -0.04
N SER A 57 10.52 -5.50 0.79
CA SER A 57 10.84 -6.90 1.13
C SER A 57 9.68 -7.60 1.86
N ASP A 58 8.93 -6.88 2.69
CA ASP A 58 7.75 -7.41 3.40
C ASP A 58 6.57 -7.68 2.45
N LEU A 59 6.49 -6.89 1.37
CA LEU A 59 5.52 -7.08 0.31
C LEU A 59 5.89 -8.26 -0.62
N CYS A 60 7.19 -8.42 -0.89
CA CYS A 60 7.70 -9.49 -1.74
C CYS A 60 7.73 -10.85 -1.03
N SER A 61 7.88 -10.88 0.29
CA SER A 61 7.94 -12.12 1.10
C SER A 61 6.77 -13.07 0.83
N PRO A 62 5.50 -12.63 0.90
CA PRO A 62 4.35 -13.43 0.48
C PRO A 62 4.45 -14.05 -0.92
N MET A 63 4.94 -13.29 -1.90
CA MET A 63 5.01 -13.74 -3.30
C MET A 63 5.96 -14.93 -3.44
N ILE A 64 7.14 -14.85 -2.83
CA ILE A 64 8.14 -15.93 -2.92
C ILE A 64 7.79 -17.16 -2.09
N VAL A 65 7.01 -16.99 -1.02
CA VAL A 65 6.57 -18.10 -0.17
C VAL A 65 5.44 -18.87 -0.85
N LEU A 66 4.56 -18.18 -1.58
CA LEU A 66 3.41 -18.79 -2.25
C LEU A 66 3.76 -19.37 -3.62
N LEU A 67 4.69 -18.75 -4.34
CA LEU A 67 5.03 -19.11 -5.72
C LEU A 67 6.38 -19.80 -5.78
N ASN A 68 6.38 -21.02 -6.33
CA ASN A 68 7.61 -21.81 -6.44
C ASN A 68 8.57 -21.23 -7.50
N ASP A 69 7.99 -20.74 -8.61
CA ASP A 69 8.70 -20.14 -9.72
C ASP A 69 9.04 -18.68 -9.42
N GLU A 70 10.30 -18.32 -9.66
CA GLU A 70 10.82 -16.99 -9.35
C GLU A 70 10.28 -15.92 -10.30
N ALA A 71 10.03 -16.26 -11.57
CA ALA A 71 9.49 -15.33 -12.54
C ALA A 71 8.01 -15.04 -12.25
N ASP A 72 7.23 -16.05 -11.86
CA ASP A 72 5.85 -15.85 -11.40
C ASP A 72 5.81 -14.95 -10.15
N ALA A 73 6.70 -15.21 -9.18
CA ALA A 73 6.84 -14.37 -7.99
C ALA A 73 7.19 -12.92 -8.33
N PHE A 74 8.12 -12.73 -9.27
CA PHE A 74 8.50 -11.42 -9.77
C PHE A 74 7.30 -10.68 -10.39
N TRP A 75 6.56 -11.30 -11.30
CA TRP A 75 5.44 -10.64 -11.98
C TRP A 75 4.27 -10.34 -11.04
N CYS A 76 4.01 -11.21 -10.07
CA CYS A 76 3.02 -10.92 -9.03
C CYS A 76 3.46 -9.75 -8.14
N PHE A 77 4.74 -9.71 -7.74
CA PHE A 77 5.31 -8.59 -6.98
C PHE A 77 5.28 -7.27 -7.77
N GLU A 78 5.69 -7.28 -9.04
CA GLU A 78 5.66 -6.09 -9.91
C GLU A 78 4.25 -5.53 -10.04
N ARG A 79 3.25 -6.39 -10.24
CA ARG A 79 1.84 -5.98 -10.31
C ARG A 79 1.32 -5.41 -8.99
N LEU A 80 1.71 -5.98 -7.85
CA LEU A 80 1.41 -5.42 -6.54
C LEU A 80 2.02 -4.03 -6.40
N MET A 81 3.28 -3.87 -6.81
CA MET A 81 3.98 -2.60 -6.74
C MET A 81 3.40 -1.54 -7.67
N ARG A 82 2.82 -1.90 -8.84
CA ARG A 82 2.07 -0.93 -9.66
C ARG A 82 0.89 -0.31 -8.91
N ARG A 83 0.17 -1.09 -8.10
CA ARG A 83 -0.94 -0.60 -7.27
C ARG A 83 -0.45 0.32 -6.15
N LEU A 84 0.67 -0.06 -5.52
CA LEU A 84 1.25 0.67 -4.39
C LEU A 84 2.24 1.76 -4.81
N ARG A 85 2.48 1.93 -6.11
CA ARG A 85 3.50 2.83 -6.66
C ARG A 85 3.36 4.24 -6.13
N GLY A 86 2.13 4.72 -5.98
CA GLY A 86 1.82 6.02 -5.38
C GLY A 86 2.34 6.16 -3.95
N ASN A 87 2.24 5.10 -3.13
CA ASN A 87 2.65 5.10 -1.72
C ASN A 87 4.17 5.24 -1.58
N PHE A 88 4.93 4.63 -2.49
CA PHE A 88 6.40 4.64 -2.47
C PHE A 88 7.03 5.82 -3.20
N ARG A 89 6.24 6.66 -3.87
CA ARG A 89 6.75 7.91 -4.45
C ARG A 89 7.03 8.91 -3.32
N CYS A 90 8.30 9.24 -3.16
CA CYS A 90 8.74 10.29 -2.26
C CYS A 90 9.25 11.45 -3.09
N THR A 91 8.57 12.59 -3.04
CA THR A 91 9.07 13.82 -3.65
C THR A 91 9.71 14.68 -2.56
N GLN A 92 10.44 15.74 -2.95
CA GLN A 92 11.00 16.68 -1.98
C GLN A 92 9.93 17.39 -1.12
N GLN A 93 8.65 17.29 -1.49
CA GLN A 93 7.55 18.08 -0.93
C GLN A 93 6.43 17.23 -0.33
N SER A 94 6.31 15.94 -0.66
CA SER A 94 5.24 15.07 -0.14
C SER A 94 5.66 13.61 -0.05
N VAL A 95 5.02 12.91 0.89
CA VAL A 95 5.15 11.45 1.06
C VAL A 95 3.93 10.78 0.42
N GLY A 96 4.15 9.67 -0.29
CA GLY A 96 3.12 9.05 -1.14
C GLY A 96 1.79 8.65 -0.47
N VAL A 97 1.77 8.49 0.86
CA VAL A 97 0.56 8.14 1.63
C VAL A 97 -0.11 9.34 2.31
N GLU A 98 0.36 10.57 2.08
CA GLU A 98 -0.17 11.78 2.73
C GLU A 98 -1.68 11.96 2.49
N ASN A 99 -2.15 11.80 1.25
CA ASN A 99 -3.59 11.87 0.94
C ASN A 99 -4.39 10.76 1.67
N GLN A 100 -3.82 9.56 1.83
CA GLN A 100 -4.48 8.47 2.57
C GLN A 100 -4.59 8.80 4.06
N LEU A 101 -3.57 9.43 4.64
CA LEU A 101 -3.58 9.89 6.04
C LEU A 101 -4.59 11.03 6.25
N GLN A 102 -4.67 11.98 5.32
CA GLN A 102 -5.66 13.07 5.37
C GLN A 102 -7.11 12.53 5.25
N HIS A 103 -7.34 11.57 4.36
CA HIS A 103 -8.63 10.88 4.28
C HIS A 103 -8.94 10.11 5.57
N LEU A 104 -7.95 9.42 6.15
CA LEU A 104 -8.11 8.72 7.42
C LEU A 104 -8.52 9.68 8.54
N ALA A 105 -7.83 10.82 8.66
CA ALA A 105 -8.16 11.86 9.64
C ALA A 105 -9.59 12.35 9.49
N SER A 106 -9.99 12.68 8.25
CA SER A 106 -11.35 13.14 7.91
C SER A 106 -12.42 12.10 8.25
N ILE A 107 -12.14 10.82 7.97
CA ILE A 107 -13.05 9.71 8.27
C ILE A 107 -13.19 9.53 9.79
N ILE A 108 -12.09 9.52 10.54
CA ILE A 108 -12.13 9.37 12.00
C ILE A 108 -12.81 10.56 12.67
N GLN A 109 -12.61 11.78 12.18
CA GLN A 109 -13.31 12.97 12.67
C GLN A 109 -14.84 12.83 12.57
N VAL A 110 -15.34 12.13 11.54
CA VAL A 110 -16.78 11.87 11.37
C VAL A 110 -17.25 10.65 12.17
N LEU A 111 -16.48 9.56 12.18
CA LEU A 111 -16.85 8.28 12.82
C LEU A 111 -16.69 8.28 14.35
N ASP A 112 -15.70 9.01 14.85
CA ASP A 112 -15.38 9.12 16.26
C ASP A 112 -14.66 10.45 16.58
N PRO A 113 -15.42 11.58 16.61
CA PRO A 113 -14.83 12.90 16.86
C PRO A 113 -14.02 12.95 18.17
N LYS A 114 -14.48 12.24 19.22
CA LYS A 114 -13.79 12.19 20.51
C LYS A 114 -12.41 11.55 20.41
N LEU A 115 -12.28 10.49 19.63
CA LEU A 115 -10.98 9.87 19.36
C LEU A 115 -10.10 10.81 18.56
N HIS A 116 -10.63 11.46 17.52
CA HIS A 116 -9.88 12.43 16.71
C HIS A 116 -9.29 13.55 17.57
N ASP A 117 -10.12 14.23 18.37
CA ASP A 117 -9.70 15.34 19.23
C ASP A 117 -8.65 14.89 20.26
N HIS A 118 -8.78 13.67 20.79
CA HIS A 118 -7.80 13.08 21.71
C HIS A 118 -6.46 12.85 21.02
N LEU A 119 -6.45 12.24 19.83
CA LEU A 119 -5.24 12.02 19.05
C LEU A 119 -4.58 13.35 18.66
N GLU A 120 -5.35 14.36 18.27
CA GLU A 120 -4.85 15.70 17.96
C GLU A 120 -4.19 16.35 19.19
N THR A 121 -4.81 16.26 20.36
CA THR A 121 -4.26 16.77 21.63
C THR A 121 -2.93 16.10 22.00
N LEU A 122 -2.77 14.82 21.65
CA LEU A 122 -1.53 14.07 21.85
C LEU A 122 -0.45 14.33 20.78
N GLY A 123 -0.73 15.18 19.80
CA GLY A 123 0.18 15.47 18.68
C GLY A 123 0.19 14.41 17.57
N GLY A 124 -0.81 13.51 17.54
CA GLY A 124 -0.99 12.45 16.54
C GLY A 124 -2.08 12.75 15.51
N GLY A 125 -2.47 14.01 15.33
CA GLY A 125 -3.55 14.43 14.44
C GLY A 125 -3.25 14.26 12.94
N ASP A 126 -1.98 14.06 12.58
CA ASP A 126 -1.55 13.73 11.21
C ASP A 126 -1.59 12.22 10.90
N TYR A 127 -1.90 11.39 11.91
CA TYR A 127 -2.00 9.94 11.83
C TYR A 127 -0.73 9.24 11.33
N LEU A 128 0.45 9.85 11.47
CA LEU A 128 1.70 9.26 10.98
C LEU A 128 2.02 7.87 11.57
N PHE A 129 1.45 7.51 12.72
CA PHE A 129 1.55 6.16 13.27
C PHE A 129 0.94 5.08 12.36
N ALA A 130 -0.04 5.43 11.51
CA ALA A 130 -0.66 4.54 10.53
C ALA A 130 0.13 4.41 9.23
N PHE A 131 1.21 5.19 9.05
CA PHE A 131 2.02 5.21 7.83
C PHE A 131 2.42 3.81 7.36
N ARG A 132 2.91 2.99 8.29
CA ARG A 132 3.39 1.63 7.99
C ARG A 132 2.26 0.72 7.50
N MET A 133 1.05 0.85 8.06
CA MET A 133 -0.12 0.06 7.65
C MET A 133 -0.45 0.27 6.17
N PHE A 134 -0.30 1.49 5.66
CA PHE A 134 -0.49 1.81 4.25
C PHE A 134 0.67 1.35 3.35
N MET A 135 1.91 1.51 3.81
CA MET A 135 3.10 1.18 3.01
C MET A 135 3.23 -0.31 2.76
N VAL A 136 2.97 -1.13 3.77
CA VAL A 136 3.14 -2.59 3.68
C VAL A 136 1.83 -3.36 3.89
N LEU A 137 0.68 -2.72 3.66
CA LEU A 137 -0.64 -3.35 3.69
C LEU A 137 -0.87 -4.26 4.92
N PHE A 138 -0.65 -3.72 6.11
CA PHE A 138 -0.77 -4.43 7.40
C PHE A 138 0.19 -5.61 7.64
N ARG A 139 1.20 -5.84 6.78
CA ARG A 139 2.12 -7.00 6.93
C ARG A 139 2.90 -7.03 8.23
N ARG A 140 3.03 -5.90 8.93
CA ARG A 140 3.76 -5.79 10.19
C ARG A 140 2.85 -5.75 11.42
N GLU A 141 1.54 -5.71 11.18
CA GLU A 141 0.48 -5.63 12.17
C GLU A 141 -0.24 -6.97 12.34
N LEU A 142 -0.22 -7.80 11.29
CA LEU A 142 -0.90 -9.09 11.24
C LEU A 142 0.09 -10.25 11.09
N SER A 143 -0.36 -11.45 11.46
CA SER A 143 0.38 -12.68 11.17
C SER A 143 0.53 -12.87 9.65
N PHE A 144 1.48 -13.72 9.24
CA PHE A 144 1.70 -14.02 7.82
C PHE A 144 0.40 -14.50 7.15
N GLY A 145 -0.31 -15.47 7.76
CA GLY A 145 -1.55 -16.01 7.22
C GLY A 145 -2.69 -15.00 7.19
N ASP A 146 -2.90 -14.24 8.27
CA ASP A 146 -3.98 -13.24 8.33
C ASP A 146 -3.80 -12.13 7.30
N SER A 147 -2.54 -11.78 7.02
CA SER A 147 -2.25 -10.79 5.98
C SER A 147 -2.64 -11.28 4.59
N LEU A 148 -2.42 -12.56 4.28
CA LEU A 148 -2.83 -13.13 2.98
C LEU A 148 -4.35 -13.04 2.81
N TYR A 149 -5.11 -13.45 3.84
CA TYR A 149 -6.57 -13.35 3.81
C TYR A 149 -7.05 -11.90 3.66
N LEU A 150 -6.41 -10.96 4.36
CA LEU A 150 -6.72 -9.55 4.23
C LEU A 150 -6.48 -9.07 2.79
N TRP A 151 -5.36 -9.45 2.19
CA TRP A 151 -5.00 -9.05 0.82
C TRP A 151 -5.95 -9.63 -0.22
N GLU A 152 -6.31 -10.91 -0.10
CA GLU A 152 -7.31 -11.55 -0.97
C GLU A 152 -8.65 -10.82 -0.91
N MET A 153 -9.12 -10.48 0.30
CA MET A 153 -10.35 -9.72 0.49
C MET A 153 -10.25 -8.31 -0.12
N MET A 154 -9.15 -7.59 0.13
CA MET A 154 -8.92 -6.25 -0.41
C MET A 154 -8.94 -6.27 -1.95
N TRP A 155 -8.23 -7.21 -2.57
CA TRP A 155 -8.17 -7.31 -4.03
C TRP A 155 -9.49 -7.75 -4.65
N ALA A 156 -10.27 -8.59 -3.96
CA ALA A 156 -11.60 -8.96 -4.39
C ALA A 156 -12.59 -7.78 -4.33
N LEU A 157 -12.49 -6.92 -3.31
CA LEU A 157 -13.31 -5.71 -3.18
C LEU A 157 -12.94 -4.61 -4.18
N GLU A 158 -11.65 -4.50 -4.51
CA GLU A 158 -11.13 -3.56 -5.51
C GLU A 158 -11.09 -4.17 -6.92
N TYR A 159 -11.77 -5.30 -7.16
CA TYR A 159 -11.79 -5.95 -8.45
C TYR A 159 -12.61 -5.13 -9.45
N ASP A 160 -11.92 -4.53 -10.42
CA ASP A 160 -12.53 -3.93 -11.60
C ASP A 160 -12.39 -4.89 -12.80
N PRO A 161 -13.50 -5.38 -13.39
CA PRO A 161 -13.45 -6.27 -14.55
C PRO A 161 -12.79 -5.63 -15.79
N ASP A 162 -12.74 -4.30 -15.89
CA ASP A 162 -12.08 -3.59 -16.99
C ASP A 162 -10.56 -3.41 -16.75
N MET A 163 -10.07 -3.73 -15.54
CA MET A 163 -8.67 -3.58 -15.16
C MET A 163 -7.72 -4.43 -16.03
N PHE A 164 -8.23 -5.51 -16.64
CA PHE A 164 -7.47 -6.29 -17.61
C PHE A 164 -7.00 -5.46 -18.81
N SER A 165 -7.83 -4.51 -19.27
CA SER A 165 -7.52 -3.67 -20.44
C SER A 165 -6.38 -2.70 -20.17
N THR A 166 -6.30 -2.15 -18.94
CA THR A 166 -5.17 -1.30 -18.53
C THR A 166 -3.83 -2.04 -18.43
N TYR A 167 -3.85 -3.37 -18.34
CA TYR A 167 -2.62 -4.18 -18.26
C TYR A 167 -1.98 -4.46 -19.61
N GLU A 168 -2.71 -4.38 -20.73
CA GLU A 168 -2.15 -4.58 -22.08
C GLU A 168 -1.48 -3.31 -22.65
N GLU A 169 -1.86 -2.12 -22.19
CA GLU A 169 -1.43 -0.85 -22.81
C GLU A 169 -0.04 -0.35 -22.38
N SER A 170 0.60 -0.96 -21.38
CA SER A 170 1.91 -0.53 -20.87
C SER A 170 3.09 -1.34 -21.44
N GLY A 171 3.26 -1.26 -22.76
CA GLY A 171 4.56 -1.46 -23.41
C GLY A 171 5.45 -0.20 -23.26
N PRO A 172 6.78 -0.29 -23.44
CA PRO A 172 7.66 0.86 -23.30
C PRO A 172 7.27 1.94 -24.31
N ALA A 173 7.03 3.15 -23.81
CA ALA A 173 6.63 4.32 -24.58
C ALA A 173 7.60 4.54 -25.75
N THR A 174 7.16 4.15 -26.94
CA THR A 174 7.73 4.62 -28.19
C THR A 174 6.65 5.43 -28.90
N ASP A 175 6.99 6.70 -29.12
CA ASP A 175 6.21 7.74 -29.79
C ASP A 175 5.15 7.24 -30.76
N ARG A 176 3.88 7.47 -30.43
CA ARG A 176 2.83 7.70 -31.43
C ARG A 176 1.94 8.85 -31.00
N SER A 177 2.29 10.02 -31.50
CA SER A 177 1.43 11.17 -31.57
C SER A 177 0.16 10.88 -32.37
N ALA A 178 -0.94 11.50 -31.93
CA ALA A 178 -2.16 11.79 -32.69
C ALA A 178 -3.00 10.60 -33.20
N GLN A 179 -3.93 10.13 -32.35
CA GLN A 179 -5.36 10.07 -32.72
C GLN A 179 -6.21 9.85 -31.47
N GLY A 180 -7.16 10.77 -31.25
CA GLY A 180 -8.01 10.78 -30.07
C GLY A 180 -8.82 9.50 -29.95
N TYR A 181 -8.47 8.67 -28.97
CA TYR A 181 -9.28 7.54 -28.54
C TYR A 181 -10.05 7.96 -27.30
N LYS A 182 -11.38 8.12 -27.45
CA LYS A 182 -12.26 8.32 -26.29
C LYS A 182 -12.37 6.98 -25.56
N PRO A 183 -12.08 6.89 -24.25
CA PRO A 183 -12.33 5.68 -23.50
C PRO A 183 -13.80 5.32 -23.64
N ARG A 184 -14.09 4.07 -23.99
CA ARG A 184 -15.44 3.58 -24.25
C ARG A 184 -16.15 3.37 -22.91
N VAL A 185 -16.54 4.46 -22.25
CA VAL A 185 -17.33 4.39 -21.00
C VAL A 185 -18.74 3.91 -21.34
N LYS A 186 -18.99 2.60 -21.26
CA LYS A 186 -20.33 1.97 -21.17
C LYS A 186 -20.15 0.63 -20.44
N SER A 187 -20.82 0.32 -19.34
CA SER A 187 -22.20 0.66 -18.94
C SER A 187 -22.27 0.76 -17.41
N THR A 188 -22.84 1.86 -16.91
CA THR A 188 -23.24 2.05 -15.51
C THR A 188 -24.17 0.97 -14.94
N ARG A 189 -24.51 -0.11 -15.67
CA ARG A 189 -25.38 -1.18 -15.19
C ARG A 189 -24.77 -2.07 -14.12
N GLN A 190 -23.45 -2.14 -14.00
CA GLN A 190 -22.79 -3.08 -13.09
C GLN A 190 -22.53 -2.52 -11.69
N PHE A 191 -22.51 -1.19 -11.56
CA PHE A 191 -22.31 -0.50 -10.29
C PHE A 191 -23.58 -0.47 -9.44
N GLY A 192 -23.43 -0.66 -8.13
CA GLY A 192 -24.49 -0.44 -7.14
C GLY A 192 -24.95 1.02 -7.08
N LYS A 193 -26.09 1.30 -6.42
CA LYS A 193 -26.65 2.67 -6.29
C LYS A 193 -25.61 3.67 -5.76
N TYR A 194 -24.77 3.24 -4.83
CA TYR A 194 -23.77 4.07 -4.16
C TYR A 194 -22.50 4.24 -5.00
N GLU A 195 -22.00 3.18 -5.66
CA GLU A 195 -20.88 3.30 -6.60
C GLU A 195 -21.19 4.24 -7.76
N ARG A 196 -22.42 4.21 -8.29
CA ARG A 196 -22.85 5.15 -9.35
C ARG A 196 -22.86 6.60 -8.88
N ALA A 197 -23.17 6.84 -7.61
CA ALA A 197 -23.17 8.18 -7.03
C ALA A 197 -21.72 8.66 -6.79
N ASN A 198 -20.86 7.77 -6.28
CA ASN A 198 -19.46 8.04 -6.05
C ASN A 198 -18.68 8.27 -7.35
N MET A 199 -18.92 7.49 -8.41
CA MET A 199 -18.31 7.74 -9.73
C MET A 199 -18.72 9.10 -10.32
N LYS A 200 -19.97 9.52 -10.10
CA LYS A 200 -20.47 10.82 -10.57
C LYS A 200 -19.92 12.00 -9.77
N SER A 201 -19.55 11.80 -8.49
CA SER A 201 -18.84 12.84 -7.72
C SER A 201 -17.33 12.84 -7.99
N ALA A 202 -16.74 11.67 -8.24
CA ALA A 202 -15.32 11.51 -8.56
C ALA A 202 -14.93 12.14 -9.91
N THR A 203 -15.83 12.17 -10.91
CA THR A 203 -15.57 12.89 -12.17
C THR A 203 -15.40 14.41 -12.01
N ASN A 204 -15.74 14.96 -10.84
CA ASN A 204 -15.56 16.38 -10.50
C ASN A 204 -14.43 16.62 -9.48
N GLY A 205 -13.80 15.58 -8.95
CA GLY A 205 -12.70 15.65 -8.00
C GLY A 205 -11.36 15.34 -8.68
N VAL A 206 -10.29 16.02 -8.26
CA VAL A 206 -8.93 15.78 -8.78
C VAL A 206 -8.36 14.44 -8.25
N ASP A 207 -8.91 13.94 -7.15
CA ASP A 207 -8.51 12.69 -6.52
C ASP A 207 -9.50 11.55 -6.88
N GLY A 208 -8.94 10.39 -7.23
CA GLY A 208 -9.71 9.16 -7.48
C GLY A 208 -10.44 8.63 -6.24
N PRO A 209 -11.12 7.48 -6.33
CA PRO A 209 -11.81 6.91 -5.18
C PRO A 209 -10.84 6.62 -4.02
N VAL A 210 -11.28 6.86 -2.79
CA VAL A 210 -10.49 6.57 -1.59
C VAL A 210 -10.23 5.05 -1.51
N PRO A 211 -8.97 4.60 -1.38
CA PRO A 211 -8.63 3.17 -1.32
C PRO A 211 -9.29 2.44 -0.15
N ILE A 212 -9.57 1.13 -0.29
CA ILE A 212 -10.19 0.34 0.78
C ILE A 212 -9.32 0.27 2.04
N SER A 213 -8.00 0.36 1.86
CA SER A 213 -7.00 0.39 2.95
C SER A 213 -7.31 1.48 3.97
N VAL A 214 -7.79 2.66 3.55
CA VAL A 214 -8.12 3.76 4.45
C VAL A 214 -9.28 3.39 5.38
N PHE A 215 -10.30 2.73 4.84
CA PHE A 215 -11.45 2.26 5.62
C PHE A 215 -11.07 1.13 6.58
N LEU A 216 -10.14 0.25 6.17
CA LEU A 216 -9.62 -0.80 7.03
C LEU A 216 -8.85 -0.23 8.21
N VAL A 217 -7.95 0.74 7.98
CA VAL A 217 -7.23 1.42 9.06
C VAL A 217 -8.21 2.15 9.97
N ALA A 218 -9.21 2.84 9.41
CA ALA A 218 -10.24 3.51 10.20
C ALA A 218 -11.04 2.54 11.08
N SER A 219 -11.32 1.34 10.56
CA SER A 219 -12.03 0.29 11.30
C SER A 219 -11.20 -0.23 12.47
N VAL A 220 -9.90 -0.47 12.28
CA VAL A 220 -8.97 -0.87 13.34
C VAL A 220 -8.90 0.19 14.45
N LEU A 221 -8.81 1.47 14.07
CA LEU A 221 -8.82 2.57 15.04
C LEU A 221 -10.14 2.66 15.80
N LYS A 222 -11.27 2.46 15.10
CA LYS A 222 -12.58 2.49 15.74
C LYS A 222 -12.75 1.36 16.75
N GLU A 223 -12.29 0.16 16.41
CA GLU A 223 -12.36 -1.01 17.30
C GLU A 223 -11.52 -0.81 18.57
N ASN A 224 -10.36 -0.14 18.45
CA ASN A 224 -9.47 0.18 19.57
C ASN A 224 -9.75 1.54 20.24
N SER A 225 -10.81 2.25 19.82
CA SER A 225 -11.13 3.60 20.29
C SER A 225 -11.15 3.72 21.82
N GLN A 226 -11.80 2.78 22.50
CA GLN A 226 -11.88 2.82 23.97
C GLN A 226 -10.53 2.68 24.66
N LYS A 227 -9.66 1.79 24.15
CA LYS A 227 -8.31 1.61 24.70
C LYS A 227 -7.47 2.84 24.44
N LEU A 228 -7.49 3.37 23.22
CA LEU A 228 -6.73 4.57 22.85
C LEU A 228 -7.11 5.77 23.74
N LEU A 229 -8.41 5.96 24.02
CA LEU A 229 -8.88 7.04 24.90
C LEU A 229 -8.45 6.88 26.38
N GLN A 230 -8.24 5.65 26.85
CA GLN A 230 -7.93 5.36 28.25
C GLN A 230 -6.41 5.29 28.51
N GLU A 231 -5.70 4.64 27.60
CA GLU A 231 -4.30 4.23 27.77
C GLU A 231 -3.33 5.20 27.09
N ALA A 232 -3.71 5.84 25.98
CA ALA A 232 -2.79 6.73 25.27
C ALA A 232 -2.65 8.08 25.99
N ARG A 233 -1.42 8.38 26.45
CA ARG A 233 -1.05 9.66 27.07
C ARG A 233 -0.02 10.43 26.27
N GLY A 234 0.52 9.82 25.21
CA GLY A 234 1.41 10.45 24.24
C GLY A 234 1.52 9.62 22.96
N LEU A 235 2.29 10.13 21.99
CA LEU A 235 2.44 9.50 20.67
C LEU A 235 3.00 8.06 20.74
N ASP A 236 3.92 7.81 21.67
CA ASP A 236 4.52 6.48 21.87
C ASP A 236 3.48 5.44 22.33
N ASP A 237 2.47 5.86 23.09
CA ASP A 237 1.42 4.97 23.56
C ASP A 237 0.44 4.63 22.43
N ILE A 238 0.17 5.60 21.54
CA ILE A 238 -0.69 5.39 20.36
C ILE A 238 -0.13 4.28 19.46
N ILE A 239 1.20 4.21 19.30
CA ILE A 239 1.86 3.20 18.47
C ILE A 239 1.84 1.81 19.13
N ARG A 240 1.70 1.74 20.45
CA ARG A 240 1.75 0.48 21.22
C ARG A 240 0.39 -0.20 21.37
N VAL A 241 -0.69 0.57 21.35
CA VAL A 241 -2.08 0.08 21.43
C VAL A 241 -2.50 -0.54 20.11
#